data_AF-A0A9D4GJZ0-F1
#
_entry.id   AF-A0A9D4GJZ0-F1
#
_cell.length_a   1.000
_cell.length_b   1.000
_cell.length_c   1.000
_cell.angle_alpha   90.00
_cell.angle_beta   90.00
_cell.angle_gamma   90.00
#
_symmetry.space_group_name_H-M   'P 1'
#
loop_
_entity.id
_entity.type
_entity.pdbx_description
1 polymer ?
#
loop_
_entity_poly.entity_id
_entity_poly.type
_entity_poly.pdbx_seq_one_letter_code
_entity_poly.pdbx_strand_id
1 'polypeptide(L)'
;MGQEDPNKVFTVQGKSVQHVKISSDSTECSIAAICVLPDRQVLVADNNTENVKLLDQQNQVSSHWSVTGRPVGMLEITPSEVAVTVNDAPKIHEVQFITVKNMQLVIGRKLQLQHTCTVHMVAVSPTGERLYITNLSINKLLTLAKDGSVLASFADPSLKALHGVHVTPAG
;
A
#
# COMPACT_ATOMS: atom_id res chain seq x y z
N MET A 1 -13.66 30.64 4.67
CA MET A 1 -12.73 29.53 5.03
C MET A 1 -11.51 30.17 5.65
N GLY A 2 -11.18 29.84 6.89
CA GLY A 2 -9.99 30.39 7.55
C GLY A 2 -8.74 29.81 6.90
N GLN A 3 -7.83 30.67 6.48
CA GLN A 3 -6.52 30.28 5.99
C GLN A 3 -5.75 29.66 7.17
N GLU A 4 -5.37 28.38 7.07
CA GLU A 4 -4.52 27.76 8.09
C GLU A 4 -3.12 28.41 8.05
N ASP A 5 -2.57 28.70 9.23
CA ASP A 5 -1.21 29.20 9.37
C ASP A 5 -0.21 28.13 8.90
N PRO A 6 0.58 28.38 7.83
CA PRO A 6 1.55 27.42 7.32
C PRO A 6 2.67 27.10 8.31
N ASN A 7 2.83 27.90 9.37
CA ASN A 7 3.83 27.69 10.43
C ASN A 7 3.26 27.01 11.67
N LYS A 8 2.01 26.53 11.62
CA LYS A 8 1.40 25.81 12.74
C LYS A 8 2.17 24.54 13.04
N VAL A 9 2.90 24.54 14.16
CA VAL A 9 3.59 23.36 14.67
C VAL A 9 2.60 22.51 15.46
N PHE A 10 2.52 21.23 15.11
CA PHE A 10 1.70 20.26 15.84
C PHE A 10 2.55 19.54 16.88
N THR A 11 2.07 19.49 18.12
CA THR A 11 2.71 18.73 19.21
C THR A 11 1.89 17.49 19.52
N VAL A 12 2.54 16.35 19.70
CA VAL A 12 1.88 15.12 20.12
C VAL A 12 1.41 15.28 21.57
N GLN A 13 0.09 15.24 21.78
CA GLN A 13 -0.56 15.41 23.09
C GLN A 13 -0.67 14.10 23.89
N GLY A 14 -0.46 12.95 23.24
CA GLY A 14 -0.57 11.65 23.89
C GLY A 14 -0.32 10.50 22.91
N LYS A 15 -0.17 9.29 23.46
CA LYS A 15 -0.04 8.04 22.70
C LYS A 15 -0.98 7.01 23.29
N SER A 16 -1.72 6.33 22.43
CA SER A 16 -2.44 5.09 22.77
C SER A 16 -1.81 3.93 22.00
N VAL A 17 -1.83 2.75 22.59
CA VAL A 17 -1.42 1.50 21.93
C VAL A 17 -2.69 0.75 21.54
N GLN A 18 -2.75 0.31 20.29
CA GLN A 18 -3.81 -0.55 19.78
C GLN A 18 -3.21 -1.89 19.36
N HIS A 19 -3.84 -2.98 19.78
CA HIS A 19 -3.40 -4.33 19.43
C HIS A 19 -4.10 -4.77 18.15
N VAL A 20 -3.31 -4.91 17.08
CA VAL A 20 -3.79 -5.41 15.77
C VAL A 20 -3.41 -6.87 15.54
N LYS A 21 -3.09 -7.59 16.62
CA LYS A 21 -2.72 -9.01 16.59
C LYS A 21 -3.98 -9.87 16.52
N ILE A 22 -3.99 -10.88 15.65
CA ILE A 22 -5.06 -11.89 15.58
C ILE A 22 -4.59 -13.20 16.23
N SER A 23 -5.52 -14.09 16.56
CA SER A 23 -5.21 -15.35 17.28
C SER A 23 -4.26 -16.27 16.51
N SER A 24 -4.22 -16.17 15.19
CA SER A 24 -3.34 -16.95 14.31
C SER A 24 -1.95 -16.34 14.12
N ASP A 25 -1.68 -15.14 14.65
CA ASP A 25 -0.36 -14.51 14.53
C ASP A 25 0.65 -15.22 15.44
N SER A 26 1.63 -15.87 14.82
CA SER A 26 2.72 -16.58 15.51
C SER A 26 3.87 -15.67 15.95
N THR A 27 3.88 -14.41 15.50
CA THR A 27 4.96 -13.43 15.73
C THR A 27 4.39 -12.07 16.15
N GLU A 28 5.27 -11.14 16.51
CA GLU A 28 4.89 -9.75 16.75
C GLU A 28 4.61 -9.02 15.44
N CYS A 29 3.55 -8.22 15.44
CA CYS A 29 3.13 -7.42 14.29
C CYS A 29 4.22 -6.40 13.91
N SER A 30 4.48 -6.26 12.62
CA SER A 30 5.34 -5.23 12.04
C SER A 30 4.58 -4.49 10.95
N ILE A 31 4.01 -3.34 11.30
CA ILE A 31 3.14 -2.59 10.39
C ILE A 31 3.99 -1.79 9.41
N ALA A 32 3.96 -2.20 8.14
CA ALA A 32 4.75 -1.58 7.07
C ALA A 32 3.96 -0.51 6.30
N ALA A 33 2.64 -0.66 6.19
CA ALA A 33 1.79 0.31 5.52
C ALA A 33 0.41 0.40 6.17
N ILE A 34 -0.24 1.56 5.99
CA ILE A 34 -1.60 1.85 6.41
C ILE A 34 -2.32 2.48 5.22
N CYS A 35 -3.56 2.06 4.97
CA CYS A 35 -4.44 2.67 3.98
C CYS A 35 -5.77 2.99 4.65
N VAL A 36 -6.21 4.24 4.55
CA VAL A 36 -7.48 4.70 5.12
C VAL A 36 -8.44 4.95 3.98
N LEU A 37 -9.56 4.22 3.95
CA LEU A 37 -10.59 4.38 2.94
C LEU A 37 -11.53 5.55 3.29
N PRO A 38 -12.34 6.07 2.33
CA PRO A 38 -13.20 7.23 2.54
C PRO A 38 -14.26 7.05 3.64
N ASP A 39 -14.69 5.82 3.92
CA ASP A 39 -15.63 5.48 4.99
C ASP A 39 -14.95 5.31 6.37
N ARG A 40 -13.66 5.65 6.46
CA ARG A 40 -12.79 5.54 7.64
C ARG A 40 -12.45 4.10 8.05
N GLN A 41 -12.68 3.13 7.19
CA GLN A 41 -12.05 1.82 7.34
C GLN A 41 -10.53 1.96 7.21
N VAL A 42 -9.81 1.25 8.08
CA VAL A 42 -8.35 1.28 8.08
C VAL A 42 -7.83 -0.11 7.74
N LEU A 43 -7.01 -0.21 6.71
CA LEU A 43 -6.24 -1.40 6.41
C LEU A 43 -4.82 -1.21 6.94
N VAL A 44 -4.26 -2.27 7.51
CA VAL A 44 -2.85 -2.33 7.92
C VAL A 44 -2.16 -3.52 7.26
N ALA A 45 -0.99 -3.28 6.69
CA ALA A 45 -0.11 -4.30 6.14
C ALA A 45 0.87 -4.73 7.22
N ASP A 46 0.71 -5.96 7.71
CA ASP A 46 1.58 -6.57 8.72
C ASP A 46 2.61 -7.46 8.03
N ASN A 47 3.83 -6.95 7.95
CA ASN A 47 4.95 -7.54 7.24
C ASN A 47 5.40 -8.87 7.85
N ASN A 48 5.40 -8.97 9.18
CA ASN A 48 5.92 -10.12 9.91
C ASN A 48 4.94 -11.30 9.94
N THR A 49 3.64 -11.01 9.94
CA THR A 49 2.59 -12.03 9.98
C THR A 49 2.04 -12.34 8.59
N GLU A 50 2.54 -11.65 7.55
CA GLU A 50 2.09 -11.77 6.16
C GLU A 50 0.58 -11.53 6.00
N ASN A 51 0.03 -10.59 6.76
CA ASN A 51 -1.40 -10.30 6.73
C ASN A 51 -1.67 -8.87 6.29
N VAL A 52 -2.75 -8.67 5.53
CA VAL A 52 -3.47 -7.39 5.52
C VAL A 52 -4.65 -7.53 6.46
N LYS A 53 -4.80 -6.57 7.39
CA LYS A 53 -5.86 -6.58 8.39
C LYS A 53 -6.73 -5.36 8.20
N LEU A 54 -8.04 -5.57 8.21
CA LEU A 54 -9.05 -4.54 8.20
C LEU A 54 -9.45 -4.24 9.64
N LEU A 55 -9.40 -2.97 10.01
CA LEU A 55 -9.80 -2.47 11.31
C LEU A 55 -11.18 -1.82 11.23
N ASP A 56 -11.99 -2.03 12.26
CA ASP A 56 -13.24 -1.31 12.46
C ASP A 56 -13.01 0.11 13.05
N GLN A 57 -14.11 0.83 13.31
CA GLN A 57 -14.07 2.18 13.85
C GLN A 57 -13.52 2.26 15.29
N GLN A 58 -13.41 1.13 15.98
CA GLN A 58 -12.83 0.96 17.31
C GLN A 58 -11.36 0.47 17.23
N ASN A 59 -10.79 0.43 16.02
CA ASN A 59 -9.45 -0.09 15.72
C ASN A 59 -9.26 -1.57 16.05
N GLN A 60 -10.33 -2.36 16.10
CA GLN A 60 -10.26 -3.81 16.27
C GLN A 60 -10.21 -4.50 14.91
N VAL A 61 -9.51 -5.62 14.81
CA VAL A 61 -9.41 -6.38 13.56
C VAL A 61 -10.76 -7.05 13.26
N SER A 62 -11.44 -6.59 12.21
CA SER A 62 -12.73 -7.14 11.77
C SER A 62 -12.58 -8.27 10.74
N SER A 63 -11.51 -8.21 9.94
CA SER A 63 -11.20 -9.17 8.89
C SER A 63 -9.71 -9.14 8.61
N HIS A 64 -9.16 -10.23 8.09
CA HIS A 64 -7.79 -10.30 7.65
C HIS A 64 -7.67 -11.18 6.42
N TRP A 65 -6.59 -10.98 5.68
CA TRP A 65 -6.22 -11.79 4.55
C TRP A 65 -4.73 -12.12 4.67
N SER A 66 -4.43 -13.42 4.71
CA SER A 66 -3.07 -13.91 4.64
C SER A 66 -2.56 -13.76 3.21
N VAL A 67 -1.73 -12.74 3.04
CA VAL A 67 -0.93 -12.53 1.85
C VAL A 67 0.07 -13.65 1.79
N THR A 68 0.37 -14.15 0.59
CA THR A 68 1.58 -14.97 0.47
C THR A 68 2.76 -14.05 0.18
N GLY A 69 3.69 -13.95 1.12
CA GLY A 69 4.80 -13.01 1.10
C GLY A 69 4.51 -11.75 1.89
N ARG A 70 5.54 -10.92 2.09
CA ARG A 70 5.49 -9.82 3.06
C ARG A 70 4.87 -8.55 2.47
N PRO A 71 3.68 -8.11 2.90
CA PRO A 71 3.11 -6.85 2.40
C PRO A 71 3.94 -5.66 2.89
N VAL A 72 4.19 -4.68 2.01
CA VAL A 72 5.06 -3.52 2.29
C VAL A 72 4.47 -2.17 1.93
N GLY A 73 3.51 -2.12 1.01
CA GLY A 73 2.87 -0.89 0.56
C GLY A 73 1.40 -1.12 0.27
N MET A 74 0.59 -0.08 0.46
CA MET A 74 -0.82 -0.08 0.12
C MET A 74 -1.24 1.25 -0.47
N LEU A 75 -2.18 1.20 -1.41
CA LEU A 75 -2.74 2.39 -2.06
C LEU A 75 -4.23 2.18 -2.32
N GLU A 76 -5.05 3.16 -1.93
CA GLU A 76 -6.44 3.26 -2.37
C GLU A 76 -6.51 3.48 -3.89
N ILE A 77 -7.19 2.57 -4.59
CA ILE A 77 -7.47 2.68 -6.03
C ILE A 77 -8.86 3.26 -6.27
N THR A 78 -9.82 2.78 -5.47
CA THR A 78 -11.19 3.26 -5.43
C THR A 78 -11.64 3.27 -3.96
N PRO A 79 -12.81 3.85 -3.62
CA PRO A 79 -13.30 3.86 -2.24
C PRO A 79 -13.45 2.47 -1.58
N SER A 80 -13.39 1.39 -2.36
CA SER A 80 -13.46 0.01 -1.85
C SER A 80 -12.32 -0.89 -2.34
N GLU A 81 -11.43 -0.45 -3.21
CA GLU A 81 -10.35 -1.28 -3.77
C GLU A 81 -8.98 -0.73 -3.37
N VAL A 82 -8.11 -1.61 -2.87
CA VAL A 82 -6.76 -1.28 -2.42
C VAL A 82 -5.76 -2.16 -3.17
N ALA A 83 -4.72 -1.54 -3.72
CA ALA A 83 -3.54 -2.23 -4.22
C ALA A 83 -2.56 -2.48 -3.08
N VAL A 84 -1.97 -3.67 -3.05
CA VAL A 84 -1.04 -4.16 -2.03
C VAL A 84 0.23 -4.64 -2.74
N THR A 85 1.38 -4.09 -2.34
CA THR A 85 2.69 -4.51 -2.84
C THR A 85 3.32 -5.50 -1.86
N VAL A 86 4.01 -6.50 -2.40
CA VAL A 86 4.65 -7.57 -1.61
C VAL A 86 6.14 -7.64 -1.90
N ASN A 87 6.91 -7.88 -0.84
CA ASN A 87 8.36 -8.00 -0.89
C ASN A 87 8.78 -9.37 -0.37
N ASP A 88 8.65 -10.40 -1.20
CA ASP A 88 9.25 -11.72 -0.95
C ASP A 88 9.48 -12.49 -2.26
N ALA A 89 10.57 -13.25 -2.35
CA ALA A 89 10.87 -14.08 -3.52
C ALA A 89 10.06 -15.39 -3.45
N PRO A 90 9.45 -15.87 -4.55
CA PRO A 90 9.55 -15.42 -5.94
C PRO A 90 8.48 -14.37 -6.36
N LYS A 91 7.73 -13.81 -5.41
CA LYS A 91 6.51 -13.01 -5.65
C LYS A 91 6.75 -11.50 -5.74
N ILE A 92 8.00 -11.05 -5.75
CA ILE A 92 8.39 -9.64 -5.89
C ILE A 92 7.85 -8.97 -7.19
N HIS A 93 7.35 -9.77 -8.14
CA HIS A 93 6.86 -9.34 -9.45
C HIS A 93 5.33 -9.20 -9.51
N GLU A 94 4.59 -9.05 -8.42
CA GLU A 94 3.15 -8.82 -8.50
C GLU A 94 2.65 -7.67 -7.61
N VAL A 95 1.58 -7.02 -8.06
CA VAL A 95 0.75 -6.14 -7.24
C VAL A 95 -0.60 -6.83 -7.04
N GLN A 96 -1.01 -7.00 -5.79
CA GLN A 96 -2.25 -7.69 -5.44
C GLN A 96 -3.34 -6.66 -5.16
N PHE A 97 -4.58 -6.92 -5.59
CA PHE A 97 -5.71 -6.02 -5.39
C PHE A 97 -6.71 -6.71 -4.47
N ILE A 98 -7.14 -6.00 -3.44
CA ILE A 98 -8.16 -6.45 -2.51
C ILE A 98 -9.33 -5.48 -2.54
N THR A 99 -10.52 -6.01 -2.35
CA THR A 99 -11.75 -5.22 -2.23
C THR A 99 -12.26 -5.33 -0.80
N VAL A 100 -12.66 -4.21 -0.20
CA VAL A 100 -13.38 -4.21 1.06
C VAL A 100 -14.87 -4.20 0.79
N LYS A 101 -15.57 -5.21 1.30
CA LYS A 101 -17.03 -5.35 1.15
C LYS A 101 -17.62 -5.84 2.46
N ASN A 102 -18.61 -5.12 2.98
CA ASN A 102 -19.32 -5.49 4.21
C ASN A 102 -18.38 -5.80 5.38
N MET A 103 -17.37 -4.94 5.63
CA MET A 103 -16.34 -5.15 6.67
C MET A 103 -15.50 -6.43 6.51
N GLN A 104 -15.40 -6.96 5.29
CA GLN A 104 -14.56 -8.11 4.96
C GLN A 104 -13.60 -7.81 3.82
N LEU A 105 -12.41 -8.39 3.90
CA LEU A 105 -11.45 -8.39 2.80
C LEU A 105 -11.81 -9.48 1.80
N VAL A 106 -12.05 -9.09 0.55
CA VAL A 106 -12.28 -9.97 -0.59
C VAL A 106 -11.07 -9.89 -1.49
N ILE A 107 -10.45 -11.04 -1.75
CA ILE A 107 -9.31 -11.13 -2.67
C ILE A 107 -9.82 -10.82 -4.07
N GLY A 108 -9.26 -9.78 -4.68
CA GLY A 108 -9.60 -9.37 -6.03
C GLY A 108 -8.68 -10.04 -7.05
N ARG A 109 -7.99 -9.20 -7.83
CA ARG A 109 -7.11 -9.62 -8.92
C ARG A 109 -5.62 -9.46 -8.55
N LYS A 110 -4.76 -10.02 -9.38
CA LYS A 110 -3.32 -9.81 -9.35
C LYS A 110 -2.86 -9.16 -10.64
N LEU A 111 -1.88 -8.28 -10.54
CA LEU A 111 -1.16 -7.72 -11.68
C LEU A 111 0.23 -8.30 -11.69
N GLN A 112 0.49 -9.18 -12.66
CA GLN A 112 1.81 -9.73 -12.88
C GLN A 112 2.68 -8.69 -13.59
N LEU A 113 3.81 -8.35 -12.98
CA LEU A 113 4.84 -7.52 -13.57
C LEU A 113 5.71 -8.40 -14.47
N GLN A 114 5.97 -7.93 -15.68
CA GLN A 114 6.72 -8.67 -16.70
C GLN A 114 8.25 -8.53 -16.54
N HIS A 115 8.71 -8.04 -15.39
CA HIS A 115 10.11 -7.71 -15.16
C HIS A 115 10.51 -7.95 -13.70
N THR A 116 11.82 -8.07 -13.47
CA THR A 116 12.33 -8.11 -12.12
C THR A 116 12.05 -6.81 -11.39
N CYS A 117 11.34 -6.92 -10.28
CA CYS A 117 10.90 -5.76 -9.53
C CYS A 117 10.92 -6.09 -8.06
N THR A 118 11.40 -5.16 -7.23
CA THR A 118 11.10 -5.16 -5.81
C THR A 118 10.24 -3.94 -5.58
N VAL A 119 8.93 -4.12 -5.63
CA VAL A 119 7.97 -3.02 -5.51
C VAL A 119 7.85 -2.62 -4.05
N HIS A 120 8.20 -1.37 -3.74
CA HIS A 120 7.93 -0.83 -2.40
C HIS A 120 6.55 -0.17 -2.35
N MET A 121 6.29 0.74 -3.29
CA MET A 121 5.05 1.52 -3.36
C MET A 121 4.51 1.55 -4.79
N VAL A 122 3.19 1.67 -4.89
CA VAL A 122 2.46 1.93 -6.13
C VAL A 122 1.70 3.24 -5.98
N ALA A 123 1.59 4.00 -7.07
CA ALA A 123 0.62 5.08 -7.26
C ALA A 123 -0.16 4.81 -8.55
N VAL A 124 -1.37 5.35 -8.66
CA VAL A 124 -2.22 5.20 -9.84
C VAL A 124 -2.62 6.59 -10.34
N SER A 125 -2.60 6.78 -11.66
CA SER A 125 -3.06 8.03 -12.27
C SER A 125 -4.54 8.28 -11.96
N PRO A 126 -5.02 9.54 -11.94
CA PRO A 126 -6.43 9.84 -11.68
C PRO A 126 -7.42 9.12 -12.60
N THR A 127 -7.04 8.85 -13.86
CA THR A 127 -7.86 8.11 -14.83
C THR A 127 -7.78 6.59 -14.66
N GLY A 128 -6.94 6.08 -13.77
CA GLY A 128 -6.66 4.66 -13.58
C GLY A 128 -5.82 4.01 -14.69
N GLU A 129 -5.51 4.72 -15.78
CA GLU A 129 -4.85 4.16 -16.99
C GLU A 129 -3.36 3.83 -16.79
N ARG A 130 -2.71 4.45 -15.81
CA ARG A 130 -1.28 4.27 -15.54
C ARG A 130 -1.04 3.92 -14.08
N LEU A 131 -0.09 3.02 -13.88
CA LEU A 131 0.47 2.72 -12.57
C LEU A 131 1.90 3.26 -12.51
N TYR A 132 2.32 3.74 -11.36
CA TYR A 132 3.67 4.18 -11.09
C TYR A 132 4.20 3.34 -9.94
N ILE A 133 5.30 2.65 -10.14
CA ILE A 133 5.89 1.78 -9.12
C ILE A 133 7.33 2.19 -8.84
N THR A 134 7.69 2.21 -7.56
CA THR A 134 9.09 2.33 -7.17
C THR A 134 9.73 0.95 -7.18
N ASN A 135 10.74 0.77 -8.03
CA ASN A 135 11.47 -0.49 -8.13
C ASN A 135 12.83 -0.35 -7.44
N LEU A 136 12.94 -0.93 -6.24
CA LEU A 136 14.14 -0.87 -5.42
C LEU A 136 15.31 -1.65 -6.02
N SER A 137 15.07 -2.72 -6.77
CA SER A 137 16.16 -3.56 -7.29
C SER A 137 16.95 -2.88 -8.41
N ILE A 138 16.34 -1.94 -9.13
CA ILE A 138 16.99 -1.20 -10.22
C ILE A 138 17.08 0.31 -9.96
N ASN A 139 16.63 0.80 -8.79
CA ASN A 139 16.56 2.22 -8.44
C ASN A 139 15.88 3.09 -9.51
N LYS A 140 14.72 2.64 -10.00
CA LYS A 140 13.92 3.39 -10.99
C LYS A 140 12.47 3.52 -10.56
N LEU A 141 11.86 4.61 -10.99
CA LEU A 141 10.41 4.72 -11.06
C LEU A 141 9.97 4.16 -12.42
N LEU A 142 9.04 3.21 -12.41
CA LEU A 142 8.46 2.68 -13.64
C LEU A 142 7.04 3.19 -13.81
N THR A 143 6.71 3.63 -15.02
CA THR A 143 5.32 3.87 -15.43
C THR A 143 4.86 2.62 -16.18
N LEU A 144 3.76 2.04 -15.74
CA LEU A 144 3.18 0.83 -16.31
C LEU A 144 1.80 1.11 -16.88
N ALA A 145 1.40 0.30 -17.86
CA ALA A 145 0.00 0.20 -18.27
C ALA A 145 -0.78 -0.68 -17.28
N LYS A 146 -2.11 -0.69 -17.41
CA LYS A 146 -3.02 -1.52 -16.58
C LYS A 146 -2.72 -3.02 -16.59
N ASP A 147 -2.10 -3.52 -17.66
CA ASP A 147 -1.72 -4.93 -17.82
C ASP A 147 -0.33 -5.27 -17.24
N GLY A 148 0.38 -4.27 -16.68
CA GLY A 148 1.68 -4.45 -16.05
C GLY A 148 2.86 -4.31 -17.02
N SER A 149 2.61 -4.02 -18.29
CA SER A 149 3.65 -3.68 -19.26
C SER A 149 4.32 -2.36 -18.93
N VAL A 150 5.64 -2.27 -19.13
CA VAL A 150 6.40 -1.04 -18.88
C VAL A 150 6.19 -0.06 -20.04
N LEU A 151 5.66 1.11 -19.73
CA LEU A 151 5.49 2.22 -20.68
C LEU A 151 6.69 3.16 -20.68
N ALA A 152 7.26 3.41 -19.50
CA ALA A 152 8.42 4.28 -19.33
C ALA A 152 9.19 3.94 -18.06
N SER A 153 10.46 4.33 -18.03
CA SER A 153 11.29 4.28 -16.81
C SER A 153 11.95 5.63 -16.59
N PHE A 154 11.88 6.12 -15.36
CA PHE A 154 12.62 7.30 -14.91
C PHE A 154 13.73 6.86 -13.96
N ALA A 155 14.93 7.40 -14.18
CA ALA A 155 16.09 7.16 -13.35
C ALA A 155 16.74 8.50 -13.02
N ASP A 156 17.04 8.70 -11.75
CA ASP A 156 17.82 9.83 -11.27
C ASP A 156 18.97 9.25 -10.42
N PRO A 157 20.25 9.46 -10.80
CA PRO A 157 21.38 8.92 -10.06
C PRO A 157 21.46 9.38 -8.59
N SER A 158 20.82 10.50 -8.25
CA SER A 158 20.75 11.02 -6.89
C SER A 158 19.65 10.35 -6.05
N LEU A 159 18.62 9.79 -6.70
CA LEU A 159 17.54 9.08 -6.03
C LEU A 159 17.96 7.63 -5.73
N LYS A 160 18.31 7.37 -4.47
CA LYS A 160 18.61 6.03 -3.96
C LYS A 160 17.43 5.55 -3.11
N ALA A 161 17.12 4.26 -3.18
CA ALA A 161 16.08 3.62 -2.37
C ALA A 161 14.72 4.34 -2.45
N LEU A 162 14.11 4.35 -3.63
CA LEU A 162 12.81 4.96 -3.86
C LEU A 162 11.71 4.26 -3.04
N HIS A 163 11.26 4.88 -1.94
CA HIS A 163 10.26 4.29 -1.03
C HIS A 163 8.83 4.76 -1.28
N GLY A 164 8.65 5.94 -1.86
CA GLY A 164 7.33 6.57 -2.03
C GLY A 164 7.14 7.13 -3.42
N VAL A 165 5.89 7.10 -3.88
CA VAL A 165 5.42 7.77 -5.09
C VAL A 165 4.02 8.28 -4.82
N HIS A 166 3.72 9.48 -5.28
CA HIS A 166 2.39 10.08 -5.20
C HIS A 166 2.09 10.77 -6.53
N VAL A 167 0.84 10.68 -6.97
CA VAL A 167 0.36 11.32 -8.19
C VAL A 167 -0.69 12.34 -7.79
N THR A 168 -0.52 13.57 -8.23
CA THR A 168 -1.48 14.64 -7.92
C THR A 168 -2.73 14.52 -8.80
N PRO A 169 -3.88 15.11 -8.41
CA PRO A 169 -5.08 15.09 -9.25
C PRO A 169 -4.90 15.69 -10.64
N ALA A 170 -3.91 16.56 -10.84
CA ALA A 170 -3.59 17.17 -12.14
C ALA A 170 -2.85 16.22 -13.11
N GLY A 171 -2.38 15.07 -12.61
CA GLY A 171 -1.53 14.14 -13.35
C GLY A 171 -0.04 14.33 -13.05
#